data_AF-A0A949FLY5-F1
#
_entry.id   AF-A0A949FLY5-F1
#
_cell.length_a   1.000
_cell.length_b   1.000
_cell.length_c   1.000
_cell.angle_alpha   90.00
_cell.angle_beta   90.00
_cell.angle_gamma   90.00
#
_symmetry.space_group_name_H-M   'P 1'
#
loop_
_entity.id
_entity.type
_entity.pdbx_description
1 polymer ?
#
loop_
_entity_poly.entity_id
_entity_poly.type
_entity_poly.pdbx_seq_one_letter_code
_entity_poly.pdbx_strand_id
1 'polypeptide(L)' 'METLKQKAIQVISKLPDTVNIDDIMYKLYVVDKIRKGIEDVKQGRTIGVKELKQEITI' A
#
# COMPACT_ATOMS: atom_id res chain seq x y z
N MET A 1 -10.60 1.44 -16.43
CA MET A 1 -9.48 0.92 -15.60
C MET A 1 -8.67 2.12 -15.17
N GLU A 2 -8.61 2.40 -13.87
CA GLU A 2 -7.86 3.55 -13.36
C GLU A 2 -6.36 3.22 -13.37
N THR A 3 -5.54 4.12 -13.93
CA THR A 3 -4.08 3.95 -13.95
C THR A 3 -3.46 4.24 -12.59
N LEU A 4 -2.27 3.71 -12.34
CA LEU A 4 -1.49 4.02 -11.12
C LEU A 4 -1.29 5.53 -10.95
N LYS A 5 -1.02 6.25 -12.05
CA LYS A 5 -0.88 7.71 -12.07
C LYS A 5 -2.16 8.41 -11.60
N GLN A 6 -3.32 8.02 -12.14
CA GLN A 6 -4.60 8.60 -11.75
C GLN A 6 -4.91 8.35 -10.26
N LYS A 7 -4.57 7.15 -9.77
CA LYS A 7 -4.72 6.84 -8.34
C LYS A 7 -3.83 7.70 -7.46
N ALA A 8 -2.57 7.88 -7.83
CA ALA A 8 -1.64 8.73 -7.11
C ALA A 8 -2.14 10.18 -7.05
N ILE A 9 -2.62 10.72 -8.17
CA ILE A 9 -3.19 12.07 -8.23
C ILE A 9 -4.41 12.21 -7.31
N GLN A 10 -5.33 11.25 -7.32
CA GLN A 10 -6.50 11.28 -6.42
C GLN A 10 -6.15 11.19 -4.93
N VAL A 11 -5.07 10.48 -4.61
CA VAL A 11 -4.59 10.37 -3.23
C VAL A 11 -3.99 11.71 -2.79
N ILE A 12 -3.14 12.30 -3.63
CA ILE A 12 -2.52 13.60 -3.38
C ILE A 12 -3.59 14.70 -3.28
N SER A 13 -4.59 14.70 -4.16
CA SER A 13 -5.64 15.72 -4.19
C SER A 13 -6.56 15.72 -2.97
N LYS A 14 -6.46 14.70 -2.10
CA LYS A 14 -7.22 14.60 -0.85
C LYS A 14 -6.39 14.99 0.38
N LEU A 15 -5.10 15.31 0.19
CA LEU A 15 -4.25 15.75 1.28
C LEU A 15 -4.50 17.24 1.57
N PRO A 16 -4.38 17.66 2.84
CA PRO A 16 -4.36 19.08 3.19
C PRO A 16 -3.20 19.81 2.50
N ASP A 17 -3.36 21.11 2.24
CA ASP A 17 -2.28 21.95 1.67
C ASP A 17 -1.08 22.09 2.62
N THR A 18 -1.23 21.73 3.89
CA THR A 18 -0.19 21.81 4.93
C THR A 18 0.73 20.59 4.99
N VAL A 19 0.49 19.54 4.19
CA VAL A 19 1.31 18.32 4.23
C VAL A 19 2.70 18.57 3.66
N ASN A 20 3.70 17.88 4.21
CA ASN A 20 5.05 17.91 3.66
C ASN A 20 5.28 16.77 2.64
N ILE A 21 6.47 16.73 2.05
CA ILE A 21 6.81 15.71 1.05
C ILE A 21 6.85 14.29 1.64
N ASP A 22 7.26 14.15 2.90
CA ASP A 22 7.35 12.84 3.57
C ASP A 22 5.95 12.25 3.79
N ASP A 23 4.97 13.07 4.13
CA ASP A 23 3.57 12.69 4.26
C ASP A 23 3.00 12.19 2.92
N ILE A 24 3.30 12.91 1.83
CA ILE A 24 2.88 12.53 0.47
C ILE A 24 3.49 11.17 0.11
N MET A 25 4.80 11.00 0.31
CA MET A 25 5.50 9.75 0.01
C MET A 25 4.95 8.59 0.83
N TYR A 26 4.74 8.78 2.13
CA TYR A 26 4.16 7.77 3.01
C TYR A 26 2.76 7.37 2.53
N LYS A 27 1.91 8.33 2.16
CA LYS A 27 0.56 8.05 1.68
C LYS A 27 0.58 7.22 0.39
N LEU A 28 1.45 7.57 -0.55
CA LEU A 28 1.61 6.82 -1.81
C LEU A 28 2.14 5.40 -1.55
N TYR A 29 3.10 5.25 -0.63
CA TYR A 29 3.62 3.95 -0.23
C TYR A 29 2.53 3.03 0.33
N VAL A 30 1.70 3.54 1.25
CA VAL A 30 0.58 2.78 1.83
C VAL A 30 -0.39 2.32 0.75
N VAL A 31 -0.73 3.20 -0.21
CA VAL A 31 -1.63 2.86 -1.32
C VAL A 31 -1.04 1.76 -2.21
N ASP A 32 0.25 1.82 -2.53
CA ASP A 32 0.91 0.76 -3.31
C ASP A 32 0.96 -0.57 -2.55
N LYS A 33 1.21 -0.55 -1.22
CA LYS A 33 1.19 -1.75 -0.38
C LYS A 33 -0.18 -2.42 -0.34
N ILE A 34 -1.26 -1.64 -0.22
CA ILE A 34 -2.63 -2.16 -0.27
C ILE A 34 -2.91 -2.79 -1.63
N ARG A 35 -2.54 -2.11 -2.73
CA ARG A 35 -2.73 -2.63 -4.08
C ARG A 35 -2.00 -3.95 -4.30
N LYS A 36 -0.74 -4.03 -3.86
CA LYS A 36 0.07 -5.26 -3.93
C LYS A 36 -0.54 -6.37 -3.09
N GLY A 37 -0.98 -6.08 -1.86
CA GLY A 37 -1.64 -7.06 -1.00
C GLY A 37 -2.93 -7.63 -1.61
N ILE A 38 -3.75 -6.80 -2.26
CA ILE A 38 -4.94 -7.27 -2.97
C ILE A 38 -4.56 -8.22 -4.12
N GLU A 39 -3.51 -7.88 -4.88
CA GLU A 39 -3.01 -8.74 -5.96
C GLU A 39 -2.42 -10.05 -5.42
N ASP A 40 -1.69 -9.99 -4.32
CA ASP A 40 -1.12 -11.17 -3.67
C ASP A 40 -2.22 -12.14 -3.21
N VAL A 41 -3.31 -11.62 -2.63
CA VAL A 41 -4.48 -12.44 -2.27
C VAL A 41 -5.11 -13.09 -3.50
N LYS A 42 -5.32 -12.33 -4.59
CA LYS A 42 -5.90 -12.87 -5.84
C LYS A 42 -5.06 -13.98 -6.46
N GLN A 43 -3.74 -13.88 -6.30
CA GLN A 43 -2.78 -14.82 -6.86
C GLN A 43 -2.41 -15.95 -5.89
N GLY A 44 -3.05 -16.02 -4.72
CA GLY A 44 -2.75 -17.03 -3.69
C GLY A 44 -1.38 -16.86 -3.02
N ARG A 45 -0.72 -15.71 -3.17
CA ARG A 45 0.55 -15.37 -2.52
C ARG A 45 0.31 -14.91 -1.08
N THR A 46 -0.25 -15.80 -0.26
CA THR A 46 -0.55 -15.54 1.16
C THR A 46 0.10 -16.61 2.02
N ILE A 47 0.57 -16.23 3.20
CA ILE A 47 1.09 -17.17 4.20
C ILE A 47 0.10 -17.35 5.36
N GLY A 48 0.18 -18.50 6.04
CA GLY A 48 -0.65 -18.75 7.22
C GLY A 48 -0.17 -17.94 8.43
N VAL A 49 -1.08 -17.59 9.35
CA VAL A 49 -0.73 -16.85 10.58
C VAL A 49 0.35 -17.56 11.42
N LYS A 50 0.33 -18.90 11.45
CA LYS A 50 1.33 -19.70 12.17
C LYS A 50 2.71 -19.58 11.52
N GLU A 51 2.78 -19.64 10.20
CA GLU A 51 4.00 -19.52 9.41
C GLU A 51 4.59 -18.11 9.53
N LEU A 52 3.75 -17.07 9.39
CA LEU A 52 4.15 -15.68 9.61
C LEU A 52 4.79 -15.48 10.99
N LYS A 53 4.20 -16.05 12.05
CA LYS A 53 4.76 -15.95 13.40
C LYS A 53 6.15 -16.58 13.51
N GLN A 54 6.43 -17.65 12.78
CA GLN A 54 7.75 -18.30 12.77
C GLN A 54 8.79 -17.44 12.03
N GLU A 55 8.40 -16.76 10.95
CA GLU A 55 9.32 -15.88 10.20
C GLU A 55 9.71 -14.61 10.96
N ILE A 56 8.76 -14.02 11.71
CA ILE A 56 9.00 -12.73 12.40
C ILE A 56 9.55 -12.88 13.82
N THR A 57 9.49 -14.09 14.40
CA THR A 57 10.04 -14.35 15.73
C THR A 57 11.47 -14.84 15.56
N ILE A 58 12.43 -14.00 15.95
CA ILE A 58 13.88 -14.30 16.02
C ILE A 58 14.13 -15.38 17.08
#